data_AF-A0A1B2DKN2-F1
#
_entry.id   AF-A0A1B2DKN2-F1
#
_cell.length_a   1.000
_cell.length_b   1.000
_cell.length_c   1.000
_cell.angle_alpha   90.00
_cell.angle_beta   90.00
_cell.angle_gamma   90.00
#
_symmetry.space_group_name_H-M   'P 1'
#
loop_
_entity.id
_entity.type
_entity.pdbx_description
1 polymer ?
#
loop_
_entity_poly.entity_id
_entity_poly.type
_entity_poly.pdbx_seq_one_letter_code
_entity_poly.pdbx_strand_id
1 'polypeptide(L)'
;MTTAELAHPMDMKLEMDELEARHPEQQAENVLAAEAPGSKEQTDAPSQQAARLADFVRQAPIVREERTCKETIAVFKQHPESECVVVCDAADRVKGLMMRNRFFLKLGHRFSADLYYEKPITVMMDATPLIIDFESAPDHLIERALNRQEKVLYDCVLVTDAGKFTGVLTVADLLKLSKRLQEEAELAQRRTIRSAEERVKEIESAIQSVRGSTEEGEELSVVMVDLTLKGKNELDNVTKAFASIAANSQLQEERMRALQAEAGSISKVSGLIKELAEQSNLLAINASIEAARAGEHGRGFAIVAGEVMKLANQTKTSAATITSLIQTIIQEIEQTAQLAKNGRLETASSEAHVHEVEGAFNSLFHAAAENRGNAGQIGALSEQAYLQVQHVAQEMSSLQKNTLS
;
A
#
# COMPACT_ATOMS: atom_id res chain seq x y z
N MET A 1 62.08 -25.81 17.43
CA MET A 1 61.35 -27.06 17.68
C MET A 1 60.54 -26.87 18.96
N THR A 2 59.27 -26.56 18.83
CA THR A 2 58.30 -26.65 19.93
C THR A 2 56.93 -26.91 19.32
N THR A 3 56.55 -28.18 19.40
CA THR A 3 55.22 -28.76 19.61
C THR A 3 53.96 -28.07 19.07
N ALA A 4 53.24 -28.87 18.29
CA ALA A 4 51.86 -28.72 17.86
C ALA A 4 50.85 -28.73 19.01
N GLU A 5 49.70 -28.09 18.81
CA GLU A 5 48.45 -28.52 19.42
C GLU A 5 47.27 -28.26 18.46
N LEU A 6 46.49 -29.33 18.25
CA LEU A 6 45.31 -29.36 17.40
C LEU A 6 44.15 -28.63 18.08
N ALA A 7 43.48 -27.74 17.35
CA ALA A 7 42.16 -27.24 17.74
C ALA A 7 41.07 -28.02 16.99
N HIS A 8 40.17 -28.62 17.76
CA HIS A 8 39.00 -29.39 17.34
C HIS A 8 37.84 -28.46 16.93
N PRO A 9 36.91 -28.91 16.07
CA PRO A 9 35.78 -28.11 15.61
C PRO A 9 34.65 -28.19 16.64
N MET A 10 34.59 -27.26 17.58
CA MET A 10 33.51 -27.24 18.58
C MET A 10 33.05 -25.84 19.02
N ASP A 11 33.45 -24.77 18.33
CA ASP A 11 33.03 -23.39 18.65
C ASP A 11 32.04 -22.77 17.66
N MET A 12 31.68 -23.45 16.57
CA MET A 12 30.76 -22.90 15.56
C MET A 12 29.29 -23.30 15.77
N LYS A 13 28.94 -23.73 17.00
CA LYS A 13 27.57 -24.12 17.38
C LYS A 13 26.99 -23.29 18.54
N LEU A 14 27.76 -22.34 19.06
CA LEU A 14 27.34 -21.43 20.14
C LEU A 14 27.11 -19.98 19.67
N GLU A 15 27.56 -19.61 18.45
CA GLU A 15 27.22 -18.30 17.85
C GLU A 15 25.89 -18.31 17.07
N MET A 16 25.25 -19.47 16.89
CA MET A 16 24.01 -19.58 16.11
C MET A 16 22.74 -19.65 16.97
N ASP A 17 22.86 -19.88 18.28
CA ASP A 17 21.72 -19.85 19.23
C ASP A 17 21.51 -18.47 19.89
N GLU A 18 22.43 -17.52 19.75
CA GLU A 18 22.25 -16.12 20.21
C GLU A 18 21.64 -15.19 19.15
N LEU A 19 21.42 -15.67 17.92
CA LEU A 19 20.83 -14.90 16.82
C LEU A 19 19.35 -15.20 16.55
N GLU A 20 18.78 -16.27 17.13
CA GLU A 20 17.35 -16.61 16.99
C GLU A 20 16.46 -16.19 18.17
N ALA A 21 17.01 -15.52 19.19
CA ALA A 21 16.26 -15.03 20.37
C ALA A 21 15.93 -13.52 20.33
N ARG A 22 15.81 -12.92 19.14
CA ARG A 22 15.21 -11.58 18.97
C ARG A 22 13.94 -11.69 18.14
N HIS A 23 12.84 -12.00 18.83
CA HIS A 23 11.48 -11.92 18.31
C HIS A 23 11.22 -10.59 17.57
N PRO A 24 10.55 -10.63 16.39
CA PRO A 24 9.97 -9.45 15.72
C PRO A 24 8.68 -8.92 16.36
N GLU A 25 8.29 -9.37 17.55
CA GLU A 25 6.96 -9.07 18.12
C GLU A 25 6.85 -7.70 18.83
N GLN A 26 7.90 -6.87 18.82
CA GLN A 26 7.86 -5.51 19.39
C GLN A 26 8.08 -4.38 18.38
N GLN A 27 8.15 -4.67 17.07
CA GLN A 27 8.22 -3.64 16.02
C GLN A 27 6.95 -3.53 15.16
N ALA A 28 5.98 -4.44 15.32
CA ALA A 28 4.66 -4.32 14.70
C ALA A 28 3.68 -3.40 15.46
N GLU A 29 4.03 -2.94 16.67
CA GLU A 29 3.18 -2.06 17.49
C GLU A 29 3.57 -0.57 17.42
N ASN A 30 4.64 -0.20 16.69
CA ASN A 30 5.19 1.16 16.73
C ASN A 30 5.28 1.89 15.37
N VAL A 31 4.63 1.37 14.32
CA VAL A 31 4.54 2.03 12.99
C VAL A 31 3.12 2.50 12.65
N LEU A 32 2.17 2.37 13.58
CA LEU A 32 0.79 2.87 13.44
C LEU A 32 0.44 4.05 14.36
N ALA A 33 1.44 4.68 14.98
CA ALA A 33 1.23 5.72 16.01
C ALA A 33 2.00 7.03 15.76
N ALA A 34 1.96 7.56 14.54
CA ALA A 34 2.31 8.95 14.15
C ALA A 34 2.08 9.04 12.63
N GLU A 35 1.26 9.88 12.02
CA GLU A 35 0.51 11.06 12.42
C GLU A 35 -0.79 11.04 11.61
N ALA A 36 -1.93 11.09 12.29
CA ALA A 36 -3.14 11.63 11.69
C ALA A 36 -3.46 12.89 12.51
N PRO A 37 -3.49 14.10 11.92
CA PRO A 37 -4.17 15.23 12.54
C PRO A 37 -5.69 15.01 12.39
N GLY A 38 -6.17 13.88 12.92
CA GLY A 38 -7.58 13.55 13.04
C GLY A 38 -8.15 14.37 14.17
N SER A 39 -8.48 15.62 13.86
CA SER A 39 -9.66 16.32 14.35
C SER A 39 -10.21 15.78 15.67
N LYS A 40 -9.61 16.21 16.79
CA LYS A 40 -10.40 16.48 17.99
C LYS A 40 -11.34 17.63 17.63
N GLU A 41 -12.37 17.31 16.84
CA GLU A 41 -13.56 18.12 16.78
C GLU A 41 -14.05 18.21 18.22
N GLN A 42 -13.85 19.39 18.78
CA GLN A 42 -14.64 19.92 19.86
C GLN A 42 -16.12 19.81 19.45
N THR A 43 -16.73 18.64 19.65
CA THR A 43 -18.18 18.51 19.76
C THR A 43 -18.59 19.01 21.14
N ASP A 44 -18.34 20.30 21.35
CA ASP A 44 -19.06 21.13 22.31
C ASP A 44 -19.09 22.55 21.72
N ALA A 45 -19.46 22.62 20.43
CA ALA A 45 -20.10 23.80 19.92
C ALA A 45 -21.51 23.82 20.52
N PRO A 46 -21.97 24.95 21.10
CA PRO A 46 -23.31 25.04 21.66
C PRO A 46 -24.27 24.61 20.56
N SER A 47 -25.18 23.71 20.92
CA SER A 47 -26.31 23.30 20.10
C SER A 47 -26.97 24.57 19.54
N GLN A 48 -26.57 24.95 18.32
CA GLN A 48 -27.18 26.04 17.59
C GLN A 48 -28.59 25.54 17.31
N GLN A 49 -29.52 25.97 18.17
CA GLN A 49 -30.95 25.81 17.93
C GLN A 49 -31.21 26.49 16.59
N ALA A 50 -31.23 25.68 15.53
CA ALA A 50 -31.80 26.03 14.23
C ALA A 50 -33.06 26.83 14.51
N ALA A 51 -33.19 28.02 13.93
CA ALA A 51 -34.28 28.95 14.23
C ALA A 51 -35.61 28.22 14.31
N ARG A 52 -36.06 27.92 15.54
CA ARG A 52 -37.25 27.09 15.74
C ARG A 52 -38.43 27.99 15.50
N LEU A 53 -39.36 27.54 14.67
CA LEU A 53 -40.62 28.26 14.45
C LEU A 53 -41.28 28.64 15.79
N ALA A 54 -41.18 27.74 16.77
CA ALA A 54 -41.59 27.91 18.17
C ALA A 54 -41.16 29.23 18.82
N ASP A 55 -39.93 29.71 18.55
CA ASP A 55 -39.36 30.90 19.19
C ASP A 55 -40.07 32.19 18.75
N PHE A 56 -40.79 32.12 17.63
CA PHE A 56 -41.45 33.26 16.99
C PHE A 56 -42.98 33.21 17.10
N VAL A 57 -43.56 32.06 17.45
CA VAL A 57 -45.00 31.88 17.59
C VAL A 57 -45.53 32.62 18.82
N ARG A 58 -46.52 33.49 18.61
CA ARG A 58 -47.20 34.24 19.67
C ARG A 58 -48.56 33.63 19.98
N GLN A 59 -49.00 33.78 21.22
CA GLN A 59 -50.37 33.44 21.60
C GLN A 59 -51.34 34.53 21.14
N ALA A 60 -52.48 34.13 20.58
CA ALA A 60 -53.59 35.02 20.26
C ALA A 60 -54.87 34.56 20.98
N PRO A 61 -55.74 35.50 21.40
CA PRO A 61 -57.00 35.17 22.04
C PRO A 61 -57.92 34.41 21.08
N ILE A 62 -58.54 33.35 21.61
CA ILE A 62 -59.45 32.48 20.89
C ILE A 62 -60.89 32.90 21.18
N VAL A 63 -61.71 32.99 20.14
CA VAL A 63 -63.14 33.25 20.23
C VAL A 63 -63.90 32.10 19.57
N ARG A 64 -64.98 31.64 20.22
CA ARG A 64 -65.86 30.60 19.66
C ARG A 64 -66.72 31.18 18.54
N GLU A 65 -67.02 30.38 17.53
CA GLU A 65 -67.75 30.82 16.33
C GLU A 65 -69.16 31.36 16.61
N GLU A 66 -69.78 30.96 17.72
CA GLU A 66 -71.10 31.43 18.16
C GLU A 66 -71.07 32.77 18.89
N ARG A 67 -69.90 33.26 19.30
CA ARG A 67 -69.80 34.54 20.02
C ARG A 67 -70.18 35.69 19.11
N THR A 68 -70.88 36.65 19.70
CA THR A 68 -71.32 37.86 19.03
C THR A 68 -70.16 38.83 18.82
N CYS A 69 -70.32 39.76 17.88
CA CYS A 69 -69.34 40.84 17.69
C CYS A 69 -69.19 41.67 18.97
N LYS A 70 -70.27 41.88 19.73
CA LYS A 70 -70.25 42.59 21.02
C LYS A 70 -69.36 41.91 22.07
N GLU A 71 -69.44 40.59 22.18
CA GLU A 71 -68.57 39.81 23.07
C GLU A 71 -67.11 39.82 22.58
N THR A 72 -66.90 39.83 21.26
CA THR A 72 -65.55 39.92 20.68
C THR A 72 -64.89 41.27 20.97
N ILE A 73 -65.67 42.38 21.04
CA ILE A 73 -65.17 43.68 21.52
C ILE A 73 -64.63 43.56 22.95
N ALA A 74 -65.30 42.81 23.82
CA ALA A 74 -64.83 42.59 25.19
C ALA A 74 -63.51 41.82 25.22
N VAL A 75 -63.33 40.83 24.34
CA VAL A 75 -62.06 40.09 24.20
C VAL A 75 -60.92 41.00 23.74
N PHE A 76 -61.14 41.86 22.74
CA PHE A 76 -60.14 42.84 22.32
C PHE A 76 -59.81 43.86 23.41
N LYS A 77 -60.77 44.21 24.29
CA LYS A 77 -60.53 45.08 25.45
C LYS A 77 -59.72 44.38 26.54
N GLN A 78 -59.92 43.07 26.74
CA GLN A 78 -59.18 42.26 27.70
C GLN A 78 -57.75 41.95 27.22
N HIS A 79 -57.53 41.91 25.90
CA HIS A 79 -56.22 41.69 25.28
C HIS A 79 -55.80 42.89 24.42
N PRO A 80 -55.45 44.04 25.04
CA PRO A 80 -55.12 45.26 24.32
C PRO A 80 -53.82 45.17 23.50
N GLU A 81 -52.96 44.18 23.78
CA GLU A 81 -51.72 43.93 23.05
C GLU A 81 -51.91 43.00 21.84
N SER A 82 -53.11 42.41 21.67
CA SER A 82 -53.35 41.48 20.58
C SER A 82 -53.81 42.17 19.30
N GLU A 83 -53.15 41.84 18.20
CA GLU A 83 -53.42 42.36 16.86
C GLU A 83 -54.58 41.62 16.17
N CYS A 84 -54.91 40.42 16.64
CA CYS A 84 -55.96 39.59 16.08
C CYS A 84 -56.67 38.72 17.12
N VAL A 85 -57.84 38.23 16.75
CA VAL A 85 -58.55 37.17 17.46
C VAL A 85 -58.72 36.01 16.48
N VAL A 86 -58.47 34.79 16.95
CA VAL A 86 -58.64 33.59 16.15
C VAL A 86 -60.00 32.98 16.46
N VAL A 87 -60.80 32.75 15.42
CA VAL A 87 -62.12 32.14 15.55
C VAL A 87 -61.96 30.63 15.41
N CYS A 88 -62.31 29.89 16.47
CA CYS A 88 -62.22 28.44 16.49
C CYS A 88 -63.57 27.79 16.79
N ASP A 89 -63.75 26.54 16.35
CA ASP A 89 -64.89 25.70 16.74
C ASP A 89 -64.74 25.16 18.18
N ALA A 90 -65.71 24.36 18.64
CA ALA A 90 -65.67 23.73 19.97
C ALA A 90 -64.50 22.74 20.18
N ALA A 91 -63.81 22.32 19.11
CA ALA A 91 -62.67 21.40 19.12
C ALA A 91 -61.32 22.12 18.90
N ASP A 92 -61.29 23.45 19.02
CA ASP A 92 -60.14 24.34 18.81
C ASP A 92 -59.56 24.30 17.40
N ARG A 93 -60.38 23.91 16.40
CA ARG A 93 -60.02 24.00 14.98
C ARG A 93 -60.29 25.39 14.46
N VAL A 94 -59.34 25.93 13.71
CA VAL A 94 -59.41 27.27 13.12
C VAL A 94 -60.56 27.36 12.10
N LYS A 95 -61.43 28.34 12.27
CA LYS A 95 -62.52 28.70 11.35
C LYS A 95 -62.28 30.02 10.62
N GLY A 96 -61.52 30.94 11.22
CA GLY A 96 -61.18 32.20 10.59
C GLY A 96 -60.32 33.10 11.47
N LEU A 97 -59.88 34.21 10.89
CA LEU A 97 -59.04 35.22 11.55
C LEU A 97 -59.77 36.56 11.58
N MET A 98 -59.77 37.22 12.73
CA MET A 98 -60.24 38.60 12.85
C MET A 98 -59.09 39.53 13.24
N MET A 99 -58.58 40.31 12.28
CA MET A 99 -57.62 41.37 12.59
C MET A 99 -58.33 42.53 13.32
N ARG A 100 -57.74 42.98 14.42
CA ARG A 100 -58.28 44.04 15.27
C ARG A 100 -58.57 45.33 14.50
N ASN A 101 -57.63 45.76 13.66
CA ASN A 101 -57.79 46.97 12.86
C ASN A 101 -58.98 46.85 11.90
N ARG A 102 -59.08 45.72 11.17
CA ARG A 102 -60.21 45.45 10.24
C ARG A 102 -61.55 45.37 10.99
N PHE A 103 -61.55 44.79 12.19
CA PHE A 103 -62.74 44.67 13.03
C PHE A 103 -63.28 46.04 13.47
N PHE A 104 -62.45 46.88 14.08
CA PHE A 104 -62.86 48.20 14.55
C PHE A 104 -63.12 49.18 13.40
N LEU A 105 -62.41 49.06 12.28
CA LEU A 105 -62.71 49.83 11.07
C LEU A 105 -64.13 49.54 10.56
N LYS A 106 -64.50 48.26 10.45
CA LYS A 106 -65.86 47.85 10.05
C LYS A 106 -66.92 48.30 11.07
N LEU A 107 -66.62 48.25 12.38
CA LEU A 107 -67.53 48.69 13.44
C LEU A 107 -67.63 50.22 13.58
N GLY A 108 -66.66 50.97 13.05
CA GLY A 108 -66.64 52.44 13.10
C GLY A 108 -67.55 53.13 12.09
N HIS A 109 -68.13 52.39 11.13
CA HIS A 109 -69.09 52.96 10.17
C HIS A 109 -70.44 53.29 10.82
N ARG A 110 -71.13 54.31 10.28
CA ARG A 110 -72.46 54.74 10.75
C ARG A 110 -73.43 53.55 10.60
N PHE A 111 -74.17 53.23 11.68
CA PHE A 111 -75.11 52.09 11.79
C PHE A 111 -74.49 50.68 11.94
N SER A 112 -73.17 50.54 12.08
CA SER A 112 -72.53 49.22 12.28
C SER A 112 -72.92 48.52 13.58
N ALA A 113 -73.30 49.28 14.62
CA ALA A 113 -73.75 48.71 15.89
C ALA A 113 -75.02 47.86 15.73
N ASP A 114 -76.04 48.41 15.06
CA ASP A 114 -77.31 47.70 14.83
C ASP A 114 -77.15 46.55 13.82
N LEU A 115 -76.16 46.65 12.91
CA LEU A 115 -75.97 45.68 11.83
C LEU A 115 -75.17 44.43 12.24
N TYR A 116 -74.28 44.56 13.21
CA TYR A 116 -73.29 43.52 13.55
C TYR A 116 -73.22 43.14 15.03
N TYR A 117 -73.64 43.97 16.00
CA TYR A 117 -73.36 43.69 17.42
C TYR A 117 -73.91 42.36 17.92
N GLU A 118 -75.14 42.04 17.53
CA GLU A 118 -75.83 40.80 17.92
C GLU A 118 -75.60 39.65 16.92
N LYS A 119 -74.78 39.87 15.87
CA LYS A 119 -74.43 38.84 14.89
C LYS A 119 -73.16 38.07 15.32
N PRO A 120 -73.05 36.78 14.95
CA PRO A 120 -71.85 36.00 15.18
C PRO A 120 -70.61 36.61 14.52
N ILE A 121 -69.44 36.41 15.14
CA ILE A 121 -68.15 36.92 14.65
C ILE A 121 -67.79 36.42 13.25
N THR A 122 -68.35 35.28 12.85
CA THR A 122 -68.17 34.64 11.53
C THR A 122 -68.60 35.51 10.35
N VAL A 123 -69.51 36.47 10.57
CA VAL A 123 -69.99 37.40 9.52
C VAL A 123 -68.91 38.45 9.16
N MET A 124 -67.98 38.72 10.06
CA MET A 124 -66.99 39.79 9.88
C MET A 124 -65.56 39.26 9.66
N MET A 125 -65.28 38.01 10.04
CA MET A 125 -63.94 37.40 10.01
C MET A 125 -63.43 37.16 8.59
N ASP A 126 -62.12 37.00 8.45
CA ASP A 126 -61.52 36.41 7.27
C ASP A 126 -61.70 34.88 7.34
N ALA A 127 -62.48 34.33 6.41
CA ALA A 127 -62.78 32.89 6.35
C ALA A 127 -61.67 32.07 5.67
N THR A 128 -60.67 32.73 5.08
CA THR A 128 -59.55 32.07 4.38
C THR A 128 -58.19 32.62 4.84
N PRO A 129 -57.87 32.57 6.15
CA PRO A 129 -56.56 32.98 6.63
C PRO A 129 -55.47 32.01 6.14
N LEU A 130 -54.21 32.48 6.04
CA LEU A 130 -53.11 31.55 5.78
C LEU A 130 -52.86 30.72 7.03
N ILE A 131 -53.08 29.42 6.91
CA ILE A 131 -52.82 28.41 7.93
C ILE A 131 -51.61 27.59 7.50
N ILE A 132 -50.72 27.32 8.45
CA ILE A 132 -49.49 26.56 8.28
C ILE A 132 -49.38 25.54 9.41
N ASP A 133 -48.82 24.38 9.07
CA ASP A 133 -48.51 23.35 10.05
C ASP A 133 -47.21 23.73 10.80
N PHE A 134 -47.17 23.47 12.10
CA PHE A 134 -46.00 23.66 12.95
C PHE A 134 -44.78 22.87 12.44
N GLU A 135 -45.00 21.73 11.79
CA GLU A 135 -43.91 20.91 11.21
C GLU A 135 -43.40 21.42 9.85
N SER A 136 -44.03 22.45 9.28
CA SER A 136 -43.62 22.97 7.96
C SER A 136 -42.28 23.70 7.99
N ALA A 137 -41.48 23.55 6.92
CA ALA A 137 -40.19 24.22 6.81
C ALA A 137 -40.34 25.76 6.84
N PRO A 138 -39.56 26.47 7.69
CA PRO A 138 -39.62 27.92 7.82
C PRO A 138 -39.49 28.70 6.51
N ASP A 139 -38.65 28.24 5.59
CA ASP A 139 -38.41 28.91 4.30
C ASP A 139 -39.68 28.96 3.43
N HIS A 140 -40.38 27.83 3.33
CA HIS A 140 -41.62 27.72 2.57
C HIS A 140 -42.74 28.58 3.18
N LEU A 141 -42.74 28.69 4.50
CA LEU A 141 -43.66 29.52 5.27
C LEU A 141 -43.40 31.01 5.02
N ILE A 142 -42.13 31.44 5.03
CA ILE A 142 -41.75 32.83 4.75
C ILE A 142 -42.15 33.20 3.31
N GLU A 143 -41.85 32.33 2.35
CA GLU A 143 -42.21 32.52 0.95
C GLU A 143 -43.72 32.68 0.76
N ARG A 144 -44.53 31.75 1.30
CA ARG A 144 -45.99 31.81 1.22
C ARG A 144 -46.61 32.99 1.94
N ALA A 145 -45.97 33.47 3.02
CA ALA A 145 -46.47 34.59 3.78
C ALA A 145 -46.12 35.95 3.15
N LEU A 146 -44.93 36.10 2.58
CA LEU A 146 -44.48 37.33 1.93
C LEU A 146 -45.04 37.51 0.51
N ASN A 147 -45.43 36.41 -0.17
CA ASN A 147 -46.02 36.46 -1.51
C ASN A 147 -47.56 36.66 -1.51
N ARG A 148 -48.12 37.17 -0.41
CA ARG A 148 -49.55 37.47 -0.31
C ARG A 148 -49.89 38.80 -0.97
N GLN A 149 -51.16 38.97 -1.37
CA GLN A 149 -51.67 40.26 -1.81
C GLN A 149 -51.52 41.31 -0.69
N GLU A 150 -51.15 42.54 -1.07
CA GLU A 150 -50.88 43.66 -0.14
C GLU A 150 -51.98 43.85 0.92
N LYS A 151 -53.23 43.61 0.54
CA LYS A 151 -54.42 43.78 1.40
C LYS A 151 -54.50 42.81 2.59
N VAL A 152 -53.80 41.66 2.52
CA VAL A 152 -53.77 40.61 3.56
C VAL A 152 -52.32 40.23 3.94
N LEU A 153 -51.34 40.99 3.45
CA LEU A 153 -49.92 40.75 3.72
C LEU A 153 -49.60 40.90 5.22
N TYR A 154 -50.19 41.91 5.86
CA TYR A 154 -50.01 42.19 7.28
C TYR A 154 -50.91 41.37 8.21
N ASP A 155 -51.75 40.48 7.66
CA ASP A 155 -52.62 39.63 8.46
C ASP A 155 -51.78 38.51 9.10
N CYS A 156 -52.06 38.21 10.38
CA CYS A 156 -51.34 37.18 11.12
C CYS A 156 -51.43 35.82 10.42
N VAL A 157 -50.33 35.08 10.38
CA VAL A 157 -50.31 33.69 9.91
C VAL A 157 -50.73 32.80 11.07
N LEU A 158 -51.65 31.88 10.82
CA LEU A 158 -52.13 30.95 11.85
C LEU A 158 -51.27 29.68 11.84
N VAL A 159 -50.70 29.34 12.98
CA VAL A 159 -49.93 28.13 13.19
C VAL A 159 -50.80 27.09 13.86
N THR A 160 -50.89 25.91 13.23
CA THR A 160 -51.63 24.77 13.75
C THR A 160 -50.73 23.57 13.95
N ASP A 161 -51.02 22.76 14.95
CA ASP A 161 -50.42 21.44 15.18
C ASP A 161 -51.53 20.38 15.09
N ALA A 162 -51.41 19.43 14.17
CA ALA A 162 -52.44 18.42 13.86
C ALA A 162 -53.87 19.01 13.68
N GLY A 163 -53.95 20.20 13.07
CA GLY A 163 -55.21 20.92 12.81
C GLY A 163 -55.80 21.70 13.99
N LYS A 164 -55.15 21.69 15.17
CA LYS A 164 -55.51 22.52 16.32
C LYS A 164 -54.74 23.83 16.30
N PHE A 165 -55.38 24.92 16.73
CA PHE A 165 -54.71 26.21 16.83
C PHE A 165 -53.63 26.22 17.91
N THR A 166 -52.41 26.61 17.53
CA THR A 166 -51.24 26.66 18.42
C THR A 166 -50.78 28.10 18.67
N GLY A 167 -50.86 28.96 17.66
CA GLY A 167 -50.50 30.38 17.81
C GLY A 167 -50.49 31.13 16.49
N VAL A 168 -49.96 32.36 16.52
CA VAL A 168 -49.90 33.25 15.36
C VAL A 168 -48.50 33.78 15.11
N LEU A 169 -48.20 34.10 13.85
CA LEU A 169 -46.98 34.79 13.43
C LEU A 169 -47.33 36.11 12.76
N THR A 170 -46.68 37.19 13.17
CA THR A 170 -46.77 38.49 12.49
C THR A 170 -45.73 38.58 11.38
N VAL A 171 -45.90 39.49 10.41
CA VAL A 171 -44.88 39.78 9.39
C VAL A 171 -43.55 40.18 10.02
N ALA A 172 -43.57 40.90 11.15
CA ALA A 172 -42.34 41.26 11.86
C ALA A 172 -41.62 40.02 12.42
N ASP A 173 -42.36 39.02 12.91
CA ASP A 173 -41.78 37.77 13.39
C ASP A 173 -41.21 36.94 12.22
N LEU A 174 -41.89 36.93 11.07
CA LEU A 174 -41.41 36.30 9.84
C LEU A 174 -40.12 36.93 9.31
N LEU A 175 -40.02 38.27 9.32
CA LEU A 175 -38.80 38.96 8.91
C LEU A 175 -37.63 38.69 9.86
N LYS A 176 -37.89 38.61 11.19
CA LYS A 176 -36.87 38.21 12.16
C LYS A 176 -36.41 36.77 11.96
N LEU A 177 -37.35 35.86 11.70
CA LEU A 177 -37.06 34.46 11.37
C LEU A 177 -36.22 34.36 10.09
N SER A 178 -36.61 35.07 9.02
CA SER A 178 -35.86 35.14 7.77
C SER A 178 -34.43 35.66 7.97
N LYS A 179 -34.26 36.72 8.76
CA LYS A 179 -32.94 37.27 9.06
C LYS A 179 -32.08 36.25 9.82
N ARG A 180 -32.65 35.56 10.81
CA ARG A 180 -31.94 34.54 11.59
C ARG A 180 -31.52 33.34 10.73
N LEU A 181 -32.40 32.88 9.84
CA LEU A 181 -32.06 31.80 8.89
C LEU A 181 -30.94 32.21 7.93
N GLN A 182 -30.94 33.47 7.47
CA GLN A 182 -29.85 34.01 6.64
C GLN A 182 -28.52 34.10 7.41
N GLU A 183 -28.52 34.60 8.65
CA GLU A 183 -27.34 34.66 9.51
C GLU A 183 -26.79 33.25 9.81
N GLU A 184 -27.67 32.27 10.06
CA GLU A 184 -27.29 30.86 10.27
C GLU A 184 -26.69 30.25 9.00
N ALA A 185 -27.28 30.48 7.83
CA ALA A 185 -26.77 30.00 6.54
C ALA A 185 -25.40 30.61 6.20
N GLU A 186 -25.21 31.90 6.44
CA GLU A 186 -23.92 32.59 6.20
C GLU A 186 -22.82 32.04 7.11
N LEU A 187 -23.12 31.81 8.39
CA LEU A 187 -22.18 31.20 9.34
C LEU A 187 -21.83 29.75 8.96
N ALA A 188 -22.82 28.96 8.54
CA ALA A 188 -22.59 27.60 8.05
C ALA A 188 -21.70 27.62 6.81
N GLN A 189 -21.98 28.49 5.85
CA GLN A 189 -21.18 28.64 4.62
C GLN A 189 -19.74 29.04 4.93
N ARG A 190 -19.52 30.01 5.84
CA ARG A 190 -18.16 30.42 6.26
C ARG A 190 -17.37 29.27 6.88
N ARG A 191 -18.01 28.43 7.70
CA ARG A 191 -17.36 27.23 8.28
C ARG A 191 -16.98 26.23 7.19
N THR A 192 -17.87 25.98 6.23
CA THR A 192 -17.60 25.07 5.11
C THR A 192 -16.44 25.55 4.26
N ILE A 193 -16.37 26.86 3.95
CA ILE A 193 -15.26 27.45 3.18
C ILE A 193 -13.94 27.28 3.94
N ARG A 194 -13.89 27.64 5.23
CA ARG A 194 -12.66 27.50 6.03
C ARG A 194 -12.17 26.06 6.12
N SER A 195 -13.09 25.11 6.33
CA SER A 195 -12.76 23.69 6.34
C SER A 195 -12.27 23.20 4.97
N ALA A 196 -12.81 23.75 3.87
CA ALA A 196 -12.31 23.46 2.53
C ALA A 196 -10.89 24.01 2.30
N GLU A 197 -10.58 25.22 2.77
CA GLU A 197 -9.23 25.81 2.69
C GLU A 197 -8.18 24.97 3.43
N GLU A 198 -8.53 24.45 4.61
CA GLU A 198 -7.66 23.55 5.38
C GLU A 198 -7.38 22.26 4.59
N ARG A 199 -8.41 21.61 4.04
CA ARG A 199 -8.24 20.43 3.16
C ARG A 199 -7.40 20.72 1.92
N VAL A 200 -7.55 21.90 1.31
CA VAL A 200 -6.75 22.30 0.14
C VAL A 200 -5.26 22.38 0.48
N LYS A 201 -4.91 22.90 1.66
CA LYS A 201 -3.51 22.92 2.13
C LYS A 201 -2.96 21.52 2.39
N GLU A 202 -3.76 20.63 2.96
CA GLU A 202 -3.37 19.23 3.16
C GLU A 202 -3.08 18.53 1.83
N ILE A 203 -3.94 18.75 0.82
CA ILE A 203 -3.72 18.22 -0.53
C ILE A 203 -2.44 18.81 -1.14
N GLU A 204 -2.18 20.11 -0.98
CA GLU A 204 -0.95 20.74 -1.47
C GLU A 204 0.31 20.08 -0.88
N SER A 205 0.32 19.84 0.43
CA SER A 205 1.43 19.14 1.10
C SER A 205 1.57 17.70 0.61
N ALA A 206 0.46 16.98 0.43
CA ALA A 206 0.48 15.60 -0.07
C ALA A 206 1.07 15.53 -1.49
N ILE A 207 0.73 16.48 -2.37
CA ILE A 207 1.29 16.56 -3.73
C ILE A 207 2.81 16.80 -3.68
N GLN A 208 3.29 17.67 -2.79
CA GLN A 208 4.74 17.89 -2.61
C GLN A 208 5.46 16.62 -2.16
N SER A 209 4.89 15.88 -1.21
CA SER A 209 5.43 14.59 -0.77
C SER A 209 5.48 13.57 -1.91
N VAL A 210 4.39 13.45 -2.68
CA VAL A 210 4.35 12.57 -3.86
C VAL A 210 5.43 12.95 -4.87
N ARG A 211 5.64 14.25 -5.12
CA ARG A 211 6.69 14.71 -6.04
C ARG A 211 8.09 14.33 -5.54
N GLY A 212 8.37 14.54 -4.25
CA GLY A 212 9.64 14.14 -3.64
C GLY A 212 9.90 12.63 -3.74
N SER A 213 8.91 11.80 -3.41
CA SER A 213 9.02 10.34 -3.56
C SER A 213 9.18 9.89 -5.01
N THR A 214 8.59 10.64 -5.95
CA THR A 214 8.73 10.36 -7.39
C THR A 214 10.14 10.66 -7.89
N GLU A 215 10.73 11.78 -7.46
CA GLU A 215 12.11 12.16 -7.77
C GLU A 215 13.11 11.12 -7.22
N GLU A 216 12.93 10.69 -5.96
CA GLU A 216 13.73 9.63 -5.35
C GLU A 216 13.57 8.29 -6.10
N GLY A 217 12.34 7.94 -6.48
CA GLY A 217 12.06 6.74 -7.28
C GLY A 217 12.72 6.75 -8.66
N GLU A 218 12.81 7.92 -9.32
CA GLU A 218 13.55 8.06 -10.58
C GLU A 218 15.06 7.87 -10.37
N GLU A 219 15.64 8.49 -9.34
CA GLU A 219 17.06 8.33 -9.01
C GLU A 219 17.42 6.87 -8.73
N LEU A 220 16.62 6.19 -7.89
CA LEU A 220 16.78 4.76 -7.61
C LEU A 220 16.69 3.91 -8.88
N SER A 221 15.80 4.25 -9.82
CA SER A 221 15.68 3.53 -11.09
C SER A 221 16.93 3.67 -11.95
N VAL A 222 17.57 4.85 -11.96
CA VAL A 222 18.84 5.07 -12.67
C VAL A 222 19.95 4.22 -12.06
N VAL A 223 20.06 4.19 -10.73
CA VAL A 223 21.05 3.36 -10.03
C VAL A 223 20.81 1.88 -10.30
N MET A 224 19.55 1.44 -10.31
CA MET A 224 19.18 0.06 -10.58
C MET A 224 19.58 -0.37 -12.00
N VAL A 225 19.41 0.50 -13.01
CA VAL A 225 19.88 0.24 -14.37
C VAL A 225 21.40 0.07 -14.41
N ASP A 226 22.16 0.96 -13.77
CA ASP A 226 23.63 0.88 -13.72
C ASP A 226 24.11 -0.40 -13.04
N LEU A 227 23.54 -0.74 -11.88
CA LEU A 227 23.89 -1.97 -11.14
C LEU A 227 23.56 -3.23 -11.94
N THR A 228 22.43 -3.21 -12.66
CA THR A 228 22.00 -4.31 -13.52
C THR A 228 22.96 -4.52 -14.70
N LEU A 229 23.41 -3.43 -15.33
CA LEU A 229 24.40 -3.48 -16.42
C LEU A 229 25.77 -3.97 -15.92
N LYS A 230 26.20 -3.51 -14.74
CA LYS A 230 27.43 -4.01 -14.09
C LYS A 230 27.33 -5.51 -13.80
N GLY A 231 26.21 -5.95 -13.21
CA GLY A 231 25.97 -7.37 -12.93
C GLY A 231 25.99 -8.21 -14.20
N LYS A 232 25.39 -7.74 -15.29
CA LYS A 232 25.46 -8.42 -16.59
C LYS A 232 26.89 -8.56 -17.12
N ASN A 233 27.72 -7.54 -16.97
CA ASN A 233 29.13 -7.60 -17.39
C ASN A 233 29.94 -8.60 -16.54
N GLU A 234 29.69 -8.65 -15.23
CA GLU A 234 30.31 -9.66 -14.37
C GLU A 234 29.87 -11.09 -14.75
N LEU A 235 28.61 -11.30 -15.12
CA LEU A 235 28.14 -12.60 -15.62
C LEU A 235 28.82 -13.00 -16.93
N ASP A 236 29.06 -12.05 -17.85
CA ASP A 236 29.81 -12.33 -19.08
C ASP A 236 31.26 -12.78 -18.77
N ASN A 237 31.90 -12.18 -17.77
CA ASN A 237 33.20 -12.63 -17.28
C ASN A 237 33.15 -14.05 -16.68
N VAL A 238 32.10 -14.37 -15.91
CA VAL A 238 31.88 -15.71 -15.36
C VAL A 238 31.67 -16.73 -16.48
N THR A 239 30.85 -16.44 -17.49
CA THR A 239 30.65 -17.31 -18.65
C THR A 239 31.97 -17.58 -19.38
N LYS A 240 32.80 -16.56 -19.59
CA LYS A 240 34.14 -16.74 -20.19
C LYS A 240 35.05 -17.61 -19.31
N ALA A 241 35.00 -17.46 -17.99
CA ALA A 241 35.77 -18.28 -17.06
C ALA A 241 35.33 -19.76 -17.14
N PHE A 242 34.03 -20.04 -17.19
CA PHE A 242 33.52 -21.41 -17.35
C PHE A 242 33.91 -22.04 -18.69
N ALA A 243 33.84 -21.29 -19.79
CA ALA A 243 34.32 -21.76 -21.09
C ALA A 243 35.82 -22.14 -21.04
N SER A 244 36.64 -21.36 -20.35
CA SER A 244 38.07 -21.64 -20.14
C SER A 244 38.28 -22.90 -19.28
N ILE A 245 37.52 -23.07 -18.20
CA ILE A 245 37.56 -24.27 -17.34
C ILE A 245 37.18 -25.50 -18.16
N ALA A 246 36.11 -25.45 -18.94
CA ALA A 246 35.66 -26.56 -19.79
C ALA A 246 36.75 -26.96 -20.82
N ALA A 247 37.39 -25.98 -21.45
CA ALA A 247 38.51 -26.23 -22.37
C ALA A 247 39.72 -26.87 -21.66
N ASN A 248 40.07 -26.40 -20.46
CA ASN A 248 41.16 -26.98 -19.67
C ASN A 248 40.86 -28.41 -19.21
N SER A 249 39.63 -28.70 -18.79
CA SER A 249 39.20 -30.07 -18.45
C SER A 249 39.30 -31.00 -19.64
N GLN A 250 38.89 -30.54 -20.83
CA GLN A 250 39.02 -31.32 -22.07
C GLN A 250 40.50 -31.63 -22.39
N LEU A 251 41.37 -30.62 -22.30
CA LEU A 251 42.81 -30.81 -22.50
C LEU A 251 43.41 -31.77 -21.46
N GLN A 252 42.97 -31.70 -20.21
CA GLN A 252 43.40 -32.60 -19.14
C GLN A 252 43.00 -34.04 -19.43
N GLU A 253 41.77 -34.29 -19.90
CA GLU A 253 41.33 -35.62 -20.34
C GLU A 253 42.22 -36.17 -21.47
N GLU A 254 42.56 -35.35 -22.46
CA GLU A 254 43.46 -35.74 -23.57
C GLU A 254 44.86 -36.09 -23.08
N ARG A 255 45.43 -35.30 -22.17
CA ARG A 255 46.75 -35.57 -21.57
C ARG A 255 46.75 -36.84 -20.73
N MET A 256 45.69 -37.10 -19.98
CA MET A 256 45.54 -38.33 -19.20
C MET A 256 45.47 -39.56 -20.11
N ARG A 257 44.74 -39.50 -21.23
CA ARG A 257 44.72 -40.59 -22.22
C ARG A 257 46.10 -40.86 -22.82
N ALA A 258 46.86 -39.82 -23.14
CA ALA A 258 48.22 -39.96 -23.65
C ALA A 258 49.14 -40.63 -22.59
N LEU A 259 49.07 -40.18 -21.33
CA LEU A 259 49.85 -40.76 -20.24
C LEU A 259 49.49 -42.22 -19.97
N GLN A 260 48.19 -42.57 -20.07
CA GLN A 260 47.73 -43.95 -19.96
C GLN A 260 48.32 -44.86 -21.05
N ALA A 261 48.40 -44.37 -22.30
CA ALA A 261 49.01 -45.10 -23.40
C ALA A 261 50.52 -45.30 -23.22
N GLU A 262 51.21 -44.28 -22.71
CA GLU A 262 52.64 -44.35 -22.40
C GLU A 262 52.92 -45.33 -21.25
N ALA A 263 52.17 -45.23 -20.15
CA ALA A 263 52.24 -46.19 -19.03
C ALA A 263 51.97 -47.64 -19.50
N GLY A 264 50.98 -47.83 -20.37
CA GLY A 264 50.71 -49.13 -20.99
C GLY A 264 51.87 -49.66 -21.84
N SER A 265 52.61 -48.77 -22.51
CA SER A 265 53.80 -49.15 -23.29
C SER A 265 54.97 -49.55 -22.38
N ILE A 266 55.19 -48.82 -21.28
CA ILE A 266 56.21 -49.19 -20.28
C ILE A 266 55.85 -50.53 -19.62
N SER A 267 54.57 -50.79 -19.35
CA SER A 267 54.11 -52.07 -18.80
C SER A 267 54.47 -53.26 -19.70
N LYS A 268 54.30 -53.10 -21.02
CA LYS A 268 54.70 -54.12 -22.01
C LYS A 268 56.21 -54.36 -22.01
N VAL A 269 57.01 -53.29 -21.95
CA VAL A 269 58.49 -53.39 -21.88
C VAL A 269 58.92 -54.09 -20.59
N SER A 270 58.33 -53.75 -19.45
CA SER A 270 58.59 -54.41 -18.17
C SER A 270 58.25 -55.91 -18.21
N GLY A 271 57.14 -56.27 -18.86
CA GLY A 271 56.77 -57.65 -19.14
C GLY A 271 57.83 -58.40 -19.93
N LEU A 272 58.33 -57.79 -21.02
CA LEU A 272 59.41 -58.38 -21.83
C LEU A 272 60.71 -58.54 -21.03
N ILE A 273 61.09 -57.57 -20.19
CA ILE A 273 62.28 -57.67 -19.32
C ILE A 273 62.13 -58.85 -18.34
N LYS A 274 60.93 -59.03 -17.77
CA LYS A 274 60.63 -60.16 -16.89
C LYS A 274 60.80 -61.49 -17.63
N GLU A 275 60.27 -61.61 -18.85
CA GLU A 275 60.42 -62.81 -19.69
C GLU A 275 61.89 -63.09 -20.03
N LEU A 276 62.65 -62.07 -20.43
CA LEU A 276 64.08 -62.19 -20.73
C LEU A 276 64.89 -62.60 -19.50
N ALA A 277 64.56 -62.08 -18.32
CA ALA A 277 65.16 -62.48 -17.05
C ALA A 277 64.84 -63.94 -16.72
N GLU A 278 63.62 -64.39 -16.98
CA GLU A 278 63.20 -65.78 -16.77
C GLU A 278 63.94 -66.75 -17.71
N GLN A 279 64.09 -66.38 -18.99
CA GLN A 279 64.91 -67.12 -19.96
C GLN A 279 66.39 -67.14 -19.58
N SER A 280 66.96 -66.00 -19.17
CA SER A 280 68.35 -65.92 -18.73
C SER A 280 68.61 -66.77 -17.49
N ASN A 281 67.65 -66.82 -16.56
CA ASN A 281 67.72 -67.68 -15.37
C ASN A 281 67.72 -69.16 -15.77
N LEU A 282 66.88 -69.57 -16.73
CA LEU A 282 66.86 -70.94 -17.26
C LEU A 282 68.17 -71.31 -17.97
N LEU A 283 68.73 -70.40 -18.77
CA LEU A 283 70.03 -70.58 -19.41
C LEU A 283 71.16 -70.73 -18.39
N ALA A 284 71.15 -69.91 -17.33
CA ALA A 284 72.12 -69.98 -16.25
C ALA A 284 72.03 -71.30 -15.48
N ILE A 285 70.82 -71.81 -15.23
CA ILE A 285 70.61 -73.14 -14.62
C ILE A 285 71.22 -74.22 -15.52
N ASN A 286 70.93 -74.20 -16.82
CA ASN A 286 71.49 -75.17 -17.77
C ASN A 286 73.03 -75.10 -17.81
N ALA A 287 73.60 -73.90 -17.82
CA ALA A 287 75.05 -73.70 -17.78
C ALA A 287 75.67 -74.19 -16.46
N SER A 288 75.00 -73.99 -15.32
CA SER A 288 75.45 -74.48 -14.02
C SER A 288 75.44 -76.01 -13.96
N ILE A 289 74.44 -76.66 -14.57
CA ILE A 289 74.35 -78.13 -14.67
C ILE A 289 75.52 -78.66 -15.51
N GLU A 290 75.78 -78.07 -16.67
CA GLU A 290 76.86 -78.54 -17.56
C GLU A 290 78.25 -78.26 -16.97
N ALA A 291 78.42 -77.14 -16.26
CA ALA A 291 79.62 -76.84 -15.50
C ALA A 291 79.89 -77.86 -14.38
N ALA A 292 78.85 -78.31 -13.66
CA ALA A 292 78.97 -79.40 -12.69
C ALA A 292 79.33 -80.73 -13.36
N ARG A 293 78.80 -80.99 -14.57
CA ARG A 293 79.06 -82.19 -15.36
C ARG A 293 80.51 -82.30 -15.86
N ALA A 294 81.14 -81.16 -16.15
CA ALA A 294 82.55 -81.08 -16.54
C ALA A 294 83.54 -81.24 -15.37
N GLY A 295 83.06 -81.39 -14.13
CA GLY A 295 83.89 -81.63 -12.95
C GLY A 295 84.85 -80.48 -12.64
N GLU A 296 86.12 -80.78 -12.34
CA GLU A 296 87.14 -79.77 -11.99
C GLU A 296 87.37 -78.74 -13.11
N HIS A 297 87.21 -79.10 -14.38
CA HIS A 297 87.38 -78.18 -15.52
C HIS A 297 86.23 -77.17 -15.67
N GLY A 298 85.04 -77.47 -15.12
CA GLY A 298 83.86 -76.60 -15.18
C GLY A 298 83.73 -75.61 -14.03
N ARG A 299 84.62 -75.67 -13.03
CA ARG A 299 84.50 -74.94 -11.76
C ARG A 299 84.42 -73.42 -11.92
N GLY A 300 85.16 -72.84 -12.88
CA GLY A 300 85.07 -71.42 -13.22
C GLY A 300 83.74 -71.04 -13.90
N PHE A 301 83.23 -71.90 -14.79
CA PHE A 301 81.93 -71.71 -15.43
C PHE A 301 80.77 -71.81 -14.44
N ALA A 302 80.88 -72.68 -13.42
CA ALA A 302 79.87 -72.80 -12.37
C ALA A 302 79.70 -71.51 -11.56
N ILE A 303 80.81 -70.80 -11.26
CA ILE A 303 80.78 -69.50 -10.56
C ILE A 303 80.07 -68.45 -11.43
N VAL A 304 80.41 -68.37 -12.72
CA VAL A 304 79.78 -67.43 -13.66
C VAL A 304 78.29 -67.73 -13.81
N ALA A 305 77.90 -69.00 -13.97
CA ALA A 305 76.51 -69.41 -14.08
C ALA A 305 75.70 -69.05 -12.83
N GLY A 306 76.27 -69.24 -11.62
CA GLY A 306 75.65 -68.80 -10.37
C GLY A 306 75.42 -67.30 -10.29
N GLU A 307 76.38 -66.49 -10.74
CA GLU A 307 76.23 -65.03 -10.76
C GLU A 307 75.19 -64.58 -11.80
N VAL A 308 75.16 -65.18 -12.99
CA VAL A 308 74.13 -64.90 -14.01
C VAL A 308 72.73 -65.27 -13.48
N MET A 309 72.58 -66.40 -12.79
CA MET A 309 71.33 -66.80 -12.16
C MET A 309 70.86 -65.78 -11.11
N LYS A 310 71.78 -65.26 -10.30
CA LYS A 310 71.50 -64.23 -9.31
C LYS A 310 71.07 -62.91 -9.96
N LEU A 311 71.79 -62.44 -10.99
CA LEU A 311 71.42 -61.24 -11.75
C LEU A 311 70.04 -61.41 -12.40
N ALA A 312 69.77 -62.56 -13.01
CA ALA A 312 68.49 -62.83 -13.65
C ALA A 312 67.31 -62.78 -12.65
N ASN A 313 67.47 -63.35 -11.44
CA ASN A 313 66.44 -63.25 -10.39
C ASN A 313 66.27 -61.82 -9.86
N GLN A 314 67.36 -61.06 -9.73
CA GLN A 314 67.29 -59.65 -9.38
C GLN A 314 66.56 -58.84 -10.46
N THR A 315 66.88 -59.03 -11.74
CA THR A 315 66.20 -58.38 -12.87
C THR A 315 64.71 -58.72 -12.90
N LYS A 316 64.34 -59.99 -12.67
CA LYS A 316 62.95 -60.44 -12.59
C LYS A 316 62.18 -59.72 -11.48
N THR A 317 62.80 -59.60 -10.31
CA THR A 317 62.20 -58.91 -9.15
C THR A 317 62.03 -57.43 -9.43
N SER A 318 63.04 -56.77 -9.99
CA SER A 318 62.97 -55.36 -10.38
C SER A 318 61.88 -55.10 -11.43
N ALA A 319 61.76 -55.97 -12.44
CA ALA A 319 60.71 -55.87 -13.45
C ALA A 319 59.31 -56.02 -12.82
N ALA A 320 59.13 -56.95 -11.87
CA ALA A 320 57.86 -57.09 -11.16
C ALA A 320 57.50 -55.84 -10.35
N THR A 321 58.48 -55.22 -9.67
CA THR A 321 58.28 -53.96 -8.95
C THR A 321 57.91 -52.82 -9.90
N ILE A 322 58.58 -52.70 -11.06
CA ILE A 322 58.24 -51.71 -12.10
C ILE A 322 56.79 -51.91 -12.57
N THR A 323 56.37 -53.14 -12.84
CA THR A 323 54.99 -53.43 -13.27
C THR A 323 53.97 -53.02 -12.21
N SER A 324 54.24 -53.26 -10.93
CA SER A 324 53.37 -52.84 -9.82
C SER A 324 53.24 -51.30 -9.78
N LEU A 325 54.35 -50.57 -9.87
CA LEU A 325 54.35 -49.11 -9.90
C LEU A 325 53.56 -48.55 -11.08
N ILE A 326 53.69 -49.17 -12.27
CA ILE A 326 52.94 -48.76 -13.46
C ILE A 326 51.44 -49.00 -13.30
N GLN A 327 51.04 -50.11 -12.65
CA GLN A 327 49.62 -50.34 -12.35
C GLN A 327 49.06 -49.26 -11.41
N THR A 328 49.80 -48.85 -10.39
CA THR A 328 49.40 -47.74 -9.53
C THR A 328 49.28 -46.44 -10.33
N ILE A 329 50.24 -46.13 -11.21
CA ILE A 329 50.18 -44.94 -12.07
C ILE A 329 48.92 -44.96 -12.97
N ILE A 330 48.58 -46.11 -13.56
CA ILE A 330 47.38 -46.24 -14.39
C ILE A 330 46.11 -45.97 -13.58
N GLN A 331 46.03 -46.48 -12.35
CA GLN A 331 44.88 -46.23 -11.45
C GLN A 331 44.75 -44.74 -11.11
N GLU A 332 45.85 -44.06 -10.79
CA GLU A 332 45.86 -42.62 -10.49
C GLU A 332 45.45 -41.78 -11.71
N ILE A 333 45.87 -42.17 -12.92
CA ILE A 333 45.44 -41.54 -14.17
C ILE A 333 43.92 -41.68 -14.37
N GLU A 334 43.37 -42.87 -14.13
CA GLU A 334 41.94 -43.12 -14.29
C GLU A 334 41.11 -42.30 -13.27
N GLN A 335 41.55 -42.25 -12.01
CA GLN A 335 40.92 -41.40 -10.99
C GLN A 335 40.96 -39.91 -11.38
N THR A 336 42.11 -39.44 -11.85
CA THR A 336 42.28 -38.03 -12.27
C THR A 336 41.41 -37.69 -13.49
N ALA A 337 41.31 -38.60 -14.45
CA ALA A 337 40.42 -38.44 -15.60
C ALA A 337 38.94 -38.38 -15.19
N GLN A 338 38.53 -39.20 -14.21
CA GLN A 338 37.17 -39.17 -13.68
C GLN A 338 36.86 -37.86 -12.94
N LEU A 339 37.81 -37.33 -12.16
CA LEU A 339 37.69 -36.01 -11.52
C LEU A 339 37.53 -34.89 -12.55
N ALA A 340 38.35 -34.89 -13.60
CA ALA A 340 38.25 -33.90 -14.69
C ALA A 340 36.87 -33.96 -15.39
N LYS A 341 36.37 -35.18 -15.66
CA LYS A 341 35.04 -35.39 -16.24
C LYS A 341 33.92 -34.88 -15.34
N ASN A 342 33.99 -35.15 -14.03
CA ASN A 342 33.02 -34.66 -13.06
C ASN A 342 33.03 -33.12 -12.98
N GLY A 343 34.21 -32.50 -12.93
CA GLY A 343 34.35 -31.03 -12.94
C GLY A 343 33.77 -30.39 -14.20
N ARG A 344 33.89 -31.05 -15.35
CA ARG A 344 33.26 -30.59 -16.60
C ARG A 344 31.73 -30.65 -16.54
N LEU A 345 31.15 -31.70 -15.95
CA LEU A 345 29.70 -31.81 -15.78
C LEU A 345 29.16 -30.75 -14.81
N GLU A 346 29.88 -30.51 -13.72
CA GLU A 346 29.53 -29.47 -12.75
C GLU A 346 29.59 -28.08 -13.39
N THR A 347 30.65 -27.78 -14.14
CA THR A 347 30.79 -26.52 -14.90
C THR A 347 29.64 -26.31 -15.87
N ALA A 348 29.23 -27.35 -16.61
CA ALA A 348 28.09 -27.27 -17.53
C ALA A 348 26.75 -27.01 -16.79
N SER A 349 26.58 -27.55 -15.59
CA SER A 349 25.42 -27.23 -14.74
C SER A 349 25.48 -25.78 -14.23
N SER A 350 26.66 -25.29 -13.85
CA SER A 350 26.85 -23.90 -13.42
C SER A 350 26.58 -22.91 -14.55
N GLU A 351 26.94 -23.21 -15.79
CA GLU A 351 26.60 -22.38 -16.96
C GLU A 351 25.08 -22.23 -17.14
N ALA A 352 24.31 -23.29 -16.90
CA ALA A 352 22.84 -23.22 -16.96
C ALA A 352 22.28 -22.25 -15.89
N HIS A 353 22.83 -22.27 -14.68
CA HIS A 353 22.44 -21.32 -13.63
C HIS A 353 22.83 -19.88 -13.96
N VAL A 354 24.00 -19.66 -14.56
CA VAL A 354 24.39 -18.31 -15.03
C VAL A 354 23.40 -17.77 -16.04
N HIS A 355 22.92 -18.61 -16.96
CA HIS A 355 21.90 -18.20 -17.93
C HIS A 355 20.56 -17.84 -17.28
N GLU A 356 20.15 -18.54 -16.23
CA GLU A 356 18.96 -18.19 -15.44
C GLU A 356 19.13 -16.83 -14.75
N VAL A 357 20.30 -16.59 -14.15
CA VAL A 357 20.65 -15.31 -13.52
C VAL A 357 20.67 -14.18 -14.56
N GLU A 358 21.19 -14.41 -15.77
CA GLU A 358 21.13 -13.42 -16.85
C GLU A 358 19.68 -13.02 -17.19
N GLY A 359 18.75 -13.99 -17.22
CA GLY A 359 17.33 -13.73 -17.39
C GLY A 359 16.72 -12.87 -16.27
N ALA A 360 17.13 -13.10 -15.02
CA ALA A 360 16.73 -12.29 -13.88
C ALA A 360 17.23 -10.84 -14.00
N PHE A 361 18.50 -10.63 -14.36
CA PHE A 361 19.04 -9.29 -14.62
C PHE A 361 18.33 -8.58 -15.77
N ASN A 362 17.97 -9.28 -16.85
CA ASN A 362 17.19 -8.67 -17.93
C ASN A 362 15.79 -8.22 -17.46
N SER A 363 15.17 -9.00 -16.57
CA SER A 363 13.88 -8.64 -15.96
C SER A 363 14.01 -7.42 -15.05
N LEU A 364 15.10 -7.33 -14.26
CA LEU A 364 15.40 -6.15 -13.43
C LEU A 364 15.62 -4.89 -14.28
N PHE A 365 16.29 -5.01 -15.43
CA PHE A 365 16.48 -3.90 -16.36
C PHE A 365 15.13 -3.36 -16.87
N HIS A 366 14.24 -4.25 -17.29
CA HIS A 366 12.90 -3.86 -17.75
C HIS A 366 12.07 -3.23 -16.62
N ALA A 367 12.09 -3.81 -15.43
CA ALA A 367 11.38 -3.27 -14.27
C ALA A 367 11.88 -1.87 -13.89
N ALA A 368 13.20 -1.63 -13.93
CA ALA A 368 13.76 -0.31 -13.66
C ALA A 368 13.37 0.73 -14.73
N ALA A 369 13.36 0.32 -16.01
CA ALA A 369 12.93 1.19 -17.10
C ALA A 369 11.43 1.55 -17.01
N GLU A 370 10.59 0.57 -16.67
CA GLU A 370 9.16 0.78 -16.44
C GLU A 370 8.91 1.69 -15.23
N ASN A 371 9.61 1.45 -14.11
CA ASN A 371 9.48 2.29 -12.92
C ASN A 371 9.84 3.75 -13.21
N ARG A 372 10.89 3.98 -14.01
CA ARG A 372 11.23 5.33 -14.47
C ARG A 372 10.13 5.95 -15.32
N GLY A 373 9.51 5.19 -16.23
CA GLY A 373 8.36 5.64 -17.01
C GLY A 373 7.17 6.02 -16.14
N ASN A 374 6.85 5.18 -15.16
CA ASN A 374 5.78 5.41 -14.18
C ASN A 374 6.06 6.64 -13.32
N ALA A 375 7.29 6.83 -12.85
CA ALA A 375 7.71 8.02 -12.12
C ALA A 375 7.51 9.29 -12.96
N GLY A 376 7.90 9.27 -14.25
CA GLY A 376 7.64 10.39 -15.16
C GLY A 376 6.15 10.72 -15.31
N GLN A 377 5.28 9.69 -15.38
CA GLN A 377 3.83 9.89 -15.46
C GLN A 377 3.24 10.43 -14.14
N ILE A 378 3.68 9.93 -12.99
CA ILE A 378 3.27 10.43 -11.67
C ILE A 378 3.71 11.88 -11.50
N GLY A 379 4.91 12.24 -11.95
CA GLY A 379 5.41 13.62 -11.94
C GLY A 379 4.50 14.56 -12.73
N ALA A 380 4.12 14.17 -13.96
CA ALA A 380 3.20 14.96 -14.79
C ALA A 380 1.80 15.11 -14.15
N LEU A 381 1.25 14.03 -13.57
CA LEU A 381 -0.03 14.07 -12.88
C LEU A 381 0.02 14.92 -11.61
N SER A 382 1.12 14.87 -10.87
CA SER A 382 1.33 15.68 -9.66
C SER A 382 1.40 17.17 -9.99
N GLU A 383 2.06 17.53 -11.10
CA GLU A 383 2.09 18.91 -11.60
C GLU A 383 0.68 19.40 -11.99
N GLN A 384 -0.09 18.57 -12.69
CA GLN A 384 -1.48 18.90 -13.02
C GLN A 384 -2.35 19.07 -11.77
N ALA A 385 -2.21 18.18 -10.79
CA ALA A 385 -2.93 18.26 -9.52
C ALA A 385 -2.56 19.54 -8.77
N TYR A 386 -1.28 19.93 -8.77
CA TYR A 386 -0.79 21.16 -8.16
C TYR A 386 -1.48 22.40 -8.76
N LEU A 387 -1.55 22.48 -10.09
CA LEU A 387 -2.24 23.57 -10.78
C LEU A 387 -3.74 23.62 -10.46
N GLN A 388 -4.40 22.46 -10.35
CA GLN A 388 -5.81 22.39 -9.95
C GLN A 388 -6.03 22.85 -8.51
N VAL A 389 -5.16 22.46 -7.59
CA VAL A 389 -5.20 22.90 -6.19
C VAL A 389 -5.04 24.42 -6.09
N GLN A 390 -4.11 25.01 -6.85
CA GLN A 390 -3.97 26.47 -6.91
C GLN A 390 -5.24 27.15 -7.41
N HIS A 391 -5.89 26.60 -8.44
CA HIS A 391 -7.16 27.13 -8.96
C HIS A 391 -8.27 27.08 -7.91
N VAL A 392 -8.44 25.94 -7.24
CA VAL A 392 -9.44 25.78 -6.17
C VAL A 392 -9.16 26.72 -5.00
N ALA A 393 -7.89 26.90 -4.61
CA ALA A 393 -7.49 27.84 -3.57
C ALA A 393 -7.88 29.29 -3.93
N GLN A 394 -7.69 29.69 -5.19
CA GLN A 394 -8.09 31.01 -5.69
C GLN A 394 -9.61 31.22 -5.69
N GLU A 395 -10.37 30.20 -6.10
CA GLU A 395 -11.84 30.23 -6.05
C GLU A 395 -12.36 30.34 -4.62
N MET A 396 -11.80 29.58 -3.68
CA MET A 396 -12.17 29.66 -2.26
C MET A 396 -11.90 31.04 -1.66
N SER A 397 -10.73 31.62 -1.95
CA SER A 397 -10.41 32.98 -1.52
C SER A 397 -11.37 34.02 -2.11
N SER A 398 -11.83 33.81 -3.34
CA SER A 398 -12.80 34.69 -3.99
C SER A 398 -14.20 34.56 -3.37
N LEU A 399 -14.65 33.33 -3.05
CA LEU A 399 -15.90 33.07 -2.35
C LEU A 399 -15.91 33.71 -0.95
N GLN A 400 -14.79 33.63 -0.22
CA GLN A 400 -14.64 34.26 1.08
C GLN A 400 -14.77 35.78 1.00
N LYS A 401 -14.16 36.42 0.00
CA LYS A 401 -14.27 37.88 -0.21
C LYS A 401 -15.69 38.31 -0.55
N ASN A 402 -16.41 37.51 -1.35
CA ASN A 402 -17.80 37.78 -1.71
C ASN A 402 -18.79 37.57 -0.54
N THR A 403 -18.46 36.75 0.46
CA THR A 403 -19.26 36.62 1.70
C THR A 403 -18.95 37.69 2.74
N LEU A 404 -17.92 38.51 2.51
CA LEU A 404 -17.51 39.63 3.39
C LEU A 404 -17.98 41.00 2.86
N SER A 405 -18.44 41.08 1.61
CA SER A 405 -18.99 42.30 0.97
C SER A 405 -20.51 42.26 0.97
#